data_AF-A0AAF0CWM5-F1
#
_entry.id   AF-A0AAF0CWM5-F1
#
_cell.length_a   1.000
_cell.length_b   1.000
_cell.length_c   1.000
_cell.angle_alpha   90.00
_cell.angle_beta   90.00
_cell.angle_gamma   90.00
#
_symmetry.space_group_name_H-M   'P 1'
#
loop_
_entity.id
_entity.type
_entity.pdbx_description
1 polymer ?
#
loop_
_entity_poly.entity_id
_entity_poly.type
_entity_poly.pdbx_seq_one_letter_code
_entity_poly.pdbx_strand_id
1 'polypeptide(L)'
;MEEVVLSSTVDLTNGGCNACGTVKSTSYQLEIGESTMTLDGLTVSSVVMSLALYSGFKQEFKVNMMDEFTEFRKKEKLIVLTEEYDKLIYKSQDLTIQTPDHIQDYKLLFETANKILIELFQIEKLKFIY
;
A
#
# COMPACT_ATOMS: atom_id res chain seq x y z
N MET A 1 9.59 7.66 16.15
CA MET A 1 8.83 6.55 15.56
C MET A 1 7.37 6.84 15.77
N GLU A 2 6.68 7.17 14.69
CA GLU A 2 5.26 7.49 14.68
C GLU A 2 4.43 6.20 14.69
N GLU A 3 3.26 6.24 15.31
CA GLU A 3 2.35 5.10 15.41
C GLU A 3 1.30 5.16 14.31
N VAL A 4 1.04 4.01 13.69
CA VAL A 4 0.02 3.84 12.65
C VAL A 4 -0.93 2.74 13.11
N VAL A 5 -2.20 3.08 13.32
CA VAL A 5 -3.21 2.14 13.79
C VAL A 5 -3.97 1.59 12.58
N LEU A 6 -3.99 0.26 12.43
CA LEU A 6 -4.86 -0.44 11.48
C LEU A 6 -6.22 -0.65 12.13
N SER A 7 -7.28 -0.21 11.46
CA SER A 7 -8.65 -0.57 11.79
C SER A 7 -9.34 -1.23 10.59
N SER A 8 -10.33 -2.07 10.86
CA SER A 8 -11.11 -2.72 9.81
C SER A 8 -12.60 -2.68 10.13
N THR A 9 -13.42 -2.40 9.14
CA THR A 9 -14.87 -2.52 9.22
C THR A 9 -15.33 -3.67 8.34
N VAL A 10 -16.24 -4.48 8.85
CA VAL A 10 -16.84 -5.59 8.11
C VAL A 10 -18.31 -5.27 7.86
N ASP A 11 -18.65 -5.12 6.59
CA ASP A 11 -20.02 -4.92 6.15
C ASP A 11 -20.54 -6.21 5.51
N LEU A 12 -21.75 -6.60 5.92
CA LEU A 12 -22.49 -7.71 5.32
C LEU A 12 -23.51 -7.14 4.36
N THR A 13 -23.26 -7.28 3.06
CA THR A 13 -24.21 -6.86 2.04
C THR A 13 -25.03 -8.04 1.57
N ASN A 14 -26.35 -7.94 1.68
CA ASN A 14 -27.26 -8.87 1.04
C ASN A 14 -27.33 -8.51 -0.45
N GLY A 15 -26.99 -9.45 -1.32
CA GLY A 15 -27.07 -9.23 -2.76
C GLY A 15 -28.50 -8.87 -3.16
N GLY A 16 -28.66 -7.86 -4.04
CA GLY A 16 -29.97 -7.38 -4.50
C GLY A 16 -30.76 -8.34 -5.39
N CYS A 17 -30.29 -9.59 -5.53
CA CYS A 17 -30.94 -10.68 -6.24
C CYS A 17 -31.20 -11.81 -5.24
N ASN A 18 -32.38 -12.42 -5.31
CA ASN A 18 -32.81 -13.54 -4.45
C ASN A 18 -31.92 -14.80 -4.54
N ALA A 19 -30.92 -14.83 -5.42
CA ALA A 19 -29.95 -15.91 -5.59
C ALA A 19 -28.53 -15.55 -5.09
N CYS A 20 -28.27 -14.30 -4.71
CA CYS A 20 -26.96 -13.87 -4.24
C CYS A 20 -26.90 -13.96 -2.70
N GLY A 21 -26.03 -14.82 -2.18
CA GLY A 21 -25.79 -14.92 -0.73
C GLY A 21 -25.21 -13.63 -0.15
N THR A 22 -25.22 -13.53 1.18
CA THR A 22 -24.58 -12.41 1.90
C THR A 22 -23.09 -12.39 1.57
N VAL A 23 -22.61 -11.26 1.04
CA VAL A 23 -21.19 -11.04 0.76
C VAL A 23 -20.57 -10.28 1.92
N LYS A 24 -19.42 -10.77 2.41
CA LYS A 24 -18.61 -10.08 3.40
C LYS A 24 -17.68 -9.10 2.68
N SER A 25 -17.89 -7.81 2.90
CA SER A 25 -16.96 -6.75 2.49
C SER A 25 -16.13 -6.35 3.70
N THR A 26 -14.81 -6.29 3.57
CA THR A 26 -13.92 -5.80 4.64
C THR A 26 -13.16 -4.59 4.13
N SER A 27 -13.34 -3.45 4.79
CA SER A 27 -12.63 -2.21 4.49
C SER A 27 -11.58 -1.97 5.55
N TYR A 28 -10.36 -1.66 5.14
CA TYR A 28 -9.23 -1.37 6.03
C TYR A 28 -8.91 0.12 6.02
N GLN A 29 -8.50 0.65 7.17
CA GLN A 29 -8.07 2.03 7.32
C GLN A 29 -6.77 2.09 8.13
N LEU A 30 -5.91 3.07 7.80
CA LEU A 30 -4.74 3.43 8.59
C LEU A 30 -4.97 4.81 9.20
N GLU A 31 -4.78 4.90 10.52
CA GLU A 31 -4.84 6.14 11.27
C GLU A 31 -3.43 6.55 11.72
N ILE A 32 -3.05 7.80 11.43
CA ILE A 32 -1.76 8.37 11.80
C ILE A 32 -1.96 9.84 12.24
N GLY A 33 -1.72 10.12 13.51
CA GLY A 33 -2.08 11.41 14.11
C GLY A 33 -3.57 11.71 13.94
N GLU A 34 -3.90 12.80 13.25
CA GLU A 34 -5.28 13.21 12.94
C GLU A 34 -5.75 12.77 11.54
N SER A 35 -4.91 12.03 10.79
CA SER A 35 -5.20 11.62 9.42
C SER A 35 -5.65 10.17 9.36
N THR A 36 -6.67 9.92 8.54
CA THR A 36 -7.20 8.58 8.26
C THR A 36 -7.10 8.31 6.76
N MET A 37 -6.59 7.14 6.39
CA MET A 37 -6.42 6.69 5.01
C MET A 37 -7.14 5.37 4.81
N THR A 38 -8.10 5.32 3.90
CA THR A 38 -8.73 4.07 3.48
C THR A 38 -7.80 3.30 2.54
N LEU A 39 -7.66 2.00 2.77
CA LEU A 39 -6.90 1.10 1.91
C LEU A 39 -7.82 0.38 0.94
N ASP A 40 -7.36 0.20 -0.31
CA ASP A 40 -8.01 -0.65 -1.32
C ASP A 40 -7.63 -2.14 -1.12
N GLY A 41 -7.76 -2.60 0.12
CA GLY A 41 -7.30 -3.90 0.59
C GLY A 41 -6.04 -3.84 1.46
N LEU A 42 -5.82 -4.89 2.25
CA LEU A 42 -4.63 -5.01 3.10
C LEU A 42 -3.52 -5.71 2.33
N THR A 43 -2.82 -4.95 1.50
CA THR A 43 -1.69 -5.39 0.67
C THR A 43 -0.46 -4.52 0.90
N VAL A 44 0.73 -4.99 0.50
CA VAL A 44 1.96 -4.20 0.61
C VAL A 44 1.85 -2.93 -0.23
N SER A 45 1.34 -3.03 -1.46
CA SER A 45 1.12 -1.91 -2.38
C SER A 45 0.22 -0.85 -1.77
N SER A 46 -0.93 -1.24 -1.22
CA SER A 46 -1.91 -0.32 -0.62
C SER A 46 -1.35 0.42 0.58
N VAL A 47 -0.60 -0.27 1.46
CA VAL A 47 0.03 0.34 2.64
C VAL A 47 1.14 1.31 2.23
N VAL A 48 2.05 0.89 1.34
CA VAL A 48 3.17 1.73 0.88
C VAL A 48 2.65 2.96 0.15
N MET A 49 1.68 2.79 -0.76
CA MET A 49 1.07 3.88 -1.51
C MET A 49 0.46 4.92 -0.57
N SER A 50 -0.42 4.50 0.35
CA SER A 50 -1.11 5.41 1.27
C SER A 50 -0.12 6.22 2.12
N LEU A 51 0.91 5.55 2.66
CA LEU A 51 1.92 6.21 3.51
C LEU A 51 2.89 7.08 2.72
N ALA A 52 3.22 6.71 1.48
CA ALA A 52 4.00 7.57 0.59
C ALA A 52 3.25 8.87 0.26
N LEU A 53 1.95 8.76 -0.06
CA LEU A 53 1.08 9.90 -0.32
C LEU A 53 0.92 10.78 0.92
N TYR A 54 0.71 10.19 2.09
CA TYR A 54 0.67 10.90 3.37
C TYR A 54 1.98 11.67 3.64
N SER A 55 3.13 11.08 3.31
CA SER A 55 4.43 11.77 3.39
C SER A 55 4.61 12.87 2.35
N GLY A 56 3.65 13.08 1.45
CA GLY A 56 3.68 14.14 0.43
C GLY A 56 4.38 13.75 -0.87
N PHE A 57 4.54 12.45 -1.15
CA PHE A 57 4.79 12.02 -2.52
C PHE A 57 3.54 12.22 -3.37
N LYS A 58 3.74 12.54 -4.64
CA LYS A 58 2.69 12.51 -5.65
C LYS A 58 2.81 11.22 -6.45
N GLN A 59 1.68 10.62 -6.78
CA GLN A 59 1.61 9.42 -7.59
C GLN A 59 1.13 9.77 -8.99
N GLU A 60 1.70 9.11 -9.99
CA GLU A 60 1.23 9.17 -11.37
C GLU A 60 1.33 7.78 -12.01
N PHE A 61 0.22 7.30 -12.57
CA PHE A 61 0.21 6.07 -13.36
C PHE A 61 0.65 6.37 -14.79
N LYS A 62 1.59 5.58 -15.30
CA LYS A 62 2.20 5.74 -16.63
C LYS A 62 1.98 4.47 -17.45
N VAL A 63 1.61 4.69 -18.70
CA VAL A 63 1.46 3.64 -19.71
C VAL A 63 2.39 3.99 -20.86
N ASN A 64 3.33 3.10 -21.14
CA ASN A 64 4.19 3.15 -22.32
C ASN A 64 3.70 2.12 -23.35
N MET A 65 4.36 2.03 -24.52
CA MET A 65 3.96 1.10 -25.59
C MET A 65 3.94 -0.38 -25.16
N MET A 66 4.74 -0.77 -24.17
CA MET A 66 4.88 -2.17 -23.73
C MET A 66 4.75 -2.38 -22.23
N ASP A 67 4.74 -1.30 -21.43
CA ASP A 67 4.85 -1.39 -19.97
C ASP A 67 3.89 -0.43 -19.28
N GLU A 68 3.38 -0.86 -18.13
CA GLU A 68 2.57 -0.07 -17.22
C GLU A 68 3.30 0.02 -15.87
N PHE A 69 3.36 1.22 -15.30
CA PHE A 69 4.04 1.43 -14.02
C PHE A 69 3.50 2.66 -13.30
N THR A 70 3.69 2.68 -11.99
CA THR A 70 3.33 3.81 -11.14
C THR A 70 4.60 4.55 -10.73
N GLU A 71 4.62 5.87 -10.88
CA GLU A 71 5.68 6.74 -10.40
C GLU A 71 5.27 7.45 -9.11
N PHE A 72 6.16 7.47 -8.13
CA PHE A 72 6.07 8.30 -6.93
C PHE A 72 7.15 9.38 -6.96
N ARG A 73 6.76 10.65 -6.89
CA ARG A 73 7.65 11.81 -7.00
C ARG A 73 7.56 12.74 -5.79
N LYS A 74 8.72 13.11 -5.23
CA LYS A 74 8.85 14.14 -4.19
C LYS A 74 10.21 14.83 -4.29
N LYS A 75 10.22 16.12 -4.65
CA LYS A 75 11.45 16.87 -4.96
C LYS A 75 12.26 16.10 -6.03
N GLU A 76 13.55 15.83 -5.78
CA GLU A 76 14.44 15.07 -6.67
C GLU A 76 14.26 13.54 -6.59
N LYS A 77 13.38 13.04 -5.72
CA LYS A 77 13.15 11.58 -5.60
C LYS A 77 12.13 11.08 -6.60
N LEU A 78 12.49 9.99 -7.27
CA LEU A 78 11.62 9.18 -8.11
C LEU A 78 11.71 7.73 -7.67
N ILE A 79 10.55 7.13 -7.38
CA ILE A 79 10.40 5.70 -7.14
C ILE A 79 9.41 5.19 -8.18
N VAL A 80 9.77 4.11 -8.87
CA VAL A 80 8.93 3.42 -9.85
C VAL A 80 8.45 2.12 -9.23
N LEU A 81 7.15 1.87 -9.31
CA LEU A 81 6.51 0.61 -8.97
C LEU A 81 6.05 -0.05 -10.27
N THR A 82 6.51 -1.28 -10.49
CA THR A 82 5.99 -2.17 -11.53
C THR A 82 5.33 -3.36 -10.86
N GLU A 83 4.12 -3.69 -11.31
CA GLU A 83 3.34 -4.82 -10.82
C GLU A 83 3.44 -5.97 -11.82
N GLU A 84 3.98 -7.11 -11.38
CA GLU A 84 3.97 -8.35 -12.14
C GLU A 84 2.99 -9.35 -11.49
N TYR A 85 2.70 -10.46 -12.16
CA TYR A 85 1.66 -11.41 -11.75
C TYR A 85 1.70 -11.84 -10.28
N ASP A 86 2.90 -12.01 -9.70
CA ASP A 86 3.08 -12.51 -8.33
C ASP A 86 3.96 -11.61 -7.44
N LYS A 87 4.40 -10.45 -7.94
CA LYS A 87 5.36 -9.60 -7.24
C LYS A 87 5.24 -8.14 -7.63
N LEU A 88 5.61 -7.29 -6.67
CA LEU A 88 5.88 -5.88 -6.86
C LEU A 88 7.39 -5.68 -7.01
N ILE A 89 7.76 -4.78 -7.92
CA ILE A 89 9.13 -4.31 -8.08
C ILE A 89 9.15 -2.80 -7.84
N TYR A 90 9.71 -2.41 -6.71
CA TYR A 90 9.98 -1.00 -6.42
C TYR A 90 11.43 -0.67 -6.78
N LYS A 91 11.62 0.41 -7.53
CA LYS A 91 12.93 0.84 -8.02
C LYS A 91 13.14 2.33 -7.78
N SER A 92 14.25 2.67 -7.15
CA SER A 92 14.83 4.01 -7.12
C SER A 92 16.09 4.05 -8.02
N GLN A 93 16.83 5.16 -7.99
CA GLN A 93 18.08 5.27 -8.74
C GLN A 93 19.12 4.21 -8.34
N ASP A 94 19.25 3.92 -7.05
CA ASP A 94 20.35 3.11 -6.52
C ASP A 94 19.91 1.75 -5.98
N LEU A 95 18.60 1.55 -5.77
CA LEU A 95 18.07 0.38 -5.09
C LEU A 95 16.81 -0.16 -5.77
N THR A 96 16.73 -1.49 -5.82
CA THR A 96 15.53 -2.24 -6.25
C THR A 96 15.12 -3.19 -5.14
N ILE A 97 13.83 -3.21 -4.80
CA ILE A 97 13.22 -4.14 -3.84
C ILE A 97 12.11 -4.90 -4.55
N GLN A 98 12.12 -6.23 -4.40
CA GLN A 98 11.07 -7.11 -4.90
C GLN A 98 10.37 -7.81 -3.73
N THR A 99 9.06 -7.96 -3.83
CA THR A 99 8.23 -8.57 -2.78
C THR A 99 6.92 -9.08 -3.37
N PRO A 100 6.29 -10.13 -2.82
CA PRO A 100 4.87 -10.37 -3.07
C PRO A 100 4.03 -9.18 -2.58
N ASP A 101 2.89 -8.94 -3.22
CA ASP A 101 1.93 -7.92 -2.77
C ASP A 101 1.03 -8.45 -1.63
N HIS A 102 0.55 -9.68 -1.79
CA HIS A 102 -0.31 -10.33 -0.82
C HIS A 102 0.51 -11.13 0.19
N ILE A 103 0.47 -10.70 1.45
CA ILE A 103 1.11 -11.37 2.58
C ILE A 103 0.06 -11.58 3.67
N GLN A 104 -0.20 -12.84 4.05
CA GLN A 104 -1.21 -13.16 5.06
C GLN A 104 -0.76 -12.83 6.49
N ASP A 105 0.54 -12.95 6.76
CA ASP A 105 1.12 -12.57 8.05
C ASP A 105 1.23 -11.04 8.14
N TYR A 106 0.42 -10.43 9.00
CA TYR A 106 0.38 -8.97 9.16
C TYR A 106 1.71 -8.39 9.61
N LYS A 107 2.45 -9.11 10.48
CA LYS A 107 3.77 -8.65 10.93
C LYS A 107 4.72 -8.57 9.74
N LEU A 108 4.78 -9.62 8.93
CA LEU A 108 5.62 -9.67 7.75
C LEU A 108 5.19 -8.62 6.71
N LEU A 109 3.89 -8.40 6.51
CA LEU A 109 3.35 -7.37 5.62
C LEU A 109 3.85 -5.97 6.04
N PHE A 110 3.71 -5.62 7.32
CA PHE A 110 4.12 -4.32 7.83
C PHE A 110 5.63 -4.15 7.94
N GLU A 111 6.40 -5.21 8.21
CA GLU A 111 7.86 -5.20 8.12
C GLU A 111 8.34 -4.96 6.69
N THR A 112 7.68 -5.59 5.72
CA THR A 112 7.95 -5.42 4.28
C THR A 112 7.63 -4.00 3.83
N ALA A 113 6.44 -3.48 4.19
CA ALA A 113 6.07 -2.11 3.89
C ALA A 113 7.05 -1.09 4.53
N ASN A 114 7.42 -1.28 5.80
CA ASN A 114 8.43 -0.45 6.46
C ASN A 114 9.77 -0.49 5.72
N LYS A 115 10.22 -1.67 5.29
CA LYS A 115 11.48 -1.79 4.54
C LYS A 115 11.45 -0.92 3.28
N ILE A 116 10.38 -0.99 2.49
CA ILE A 116 10.20 -0.20 1.27
C ILE A 116 10.17 1.31 1.60
N LEU A 117 9.36 1.70 2.58
CA LEU A 117 9.21 3.09 3.01
C LEU A 117 10.54 3.69 3.51
N ILE A 118 11.33 2.93 4.26
CA ILE A 118 12.62 3.36 4.79
C ILE A 118 13.68 3.41 3.69
N GLU A 119 13.87 2.32 2.96
CA GLU A 119 15.01 2.19 2.05
C GLU A 119 14.82 3.00 0.75
N LEU A 120 13.59 3.10 0.23
CA LEU A 120 13.30 3.78 -1.04
C LEU A 120 12.70 5.17 -0.85
N PHE A 121 11.70 5.30 0.02
CA PHE A 121 11.03 6.59 0.23
C PHE A 121 11.77 7.47 1.26
N GLN A 122 12.67 6.88 2.07
CA GLN A 122 13.34 7.50 3.23
C GLN A 122 12.32 8.14 4.19
N ILE A 123 11.24 7.40 4.44
CA ILE A 123 10.28 7.68 5.49
C ILE A 123 10.78 6.98 6.75
N GLU A 124 10.71 7.65 7.90
CA GLU A 124 11.13 7.05 9.16
C GLU A 124 10.34 5.78 9.46
N LYS A 125 10.96 4.86 10.21
CA LYS A 125 10.30 3.62 10.63
C LYS A 125 8.99 3.96 11.37
N LEU A 126 7.92 3.28 10.97
CA LEU A 126 6.59 3.38 11.56
C LEU A 126 6.32 2.18 12.46
N LYS A 127 5.61 2.42 13.57
CA LYS A 127 5.12 1.37 14.46
C LYS A 127 3.67 1.08 14.12
N PHE A 128 3.42 -0.05 13.47
CA PHE A 128 2.06 -0.50 13.17
C PHE A 128 1.43 -1.17 14.41
N ILE A 129 0.17 -0.81 14.69
CA ILE A 129 -0.67 -1.38 15.74
C ILE A 129 -1.88 -1.97 15.04
N TYR A 130 -2.09 -3.28 15.16
CA TYR A 130 -3.12 -4.05 14.44
C TYR A 130 -3.65 -5.20 15.28
#